data_AF-A0A1H4M5C5-F1
#
_entry.id   AF-A0A1H4M5C5-F1
#
_cell.length_a   1.000
_cell.length_b   1.000
_cell.length_c   1.000
_cell.angle_alpha   90.00
_cell.angle_beta   90.00
_cell.angle_gamma   90.00
#
_symmetry.space_group_name_H-M   'P 1'
#
loop_
_entity.id
_entity.type
_entity.pdbx_description
1 polymer ?
#
loop_
_entity_poly.entity_id
_entity_poly.type
_entity_poly.pdbx_seq_one_letter_code
_entity_poly.pdbx_strand_id
1 'polypeptide(L)'
;MPAFFIGAIVFIIVIFFVSYSSRSNQGTTKRVRYDASQLPQGLGLLDSIPLTEAVKRLEAAFTADFVERLEYRVMTKHGNMSEDEFHCKLFELKRYFLMNLILKSTPMFSEEVDDIWHEMLMFTREYQNFGEAFMGSQIHHAPERDPKQMPGDVRGSTGSMRICLYSLLTVRRFGMDSSAIRWKQRD
;
A
#
# COMPACT_ATOMS: atom_id res chain seq x y z
N MET A 1 32.28 49.19 -13.17
CA MET A 1 31.96 48.45 -11.94
C MET A 1 30.46 48.32 -11.64
N PRO A 2 29.57 49.33 -11.74
CA PRO A 2 28.16 49.17 -11.34
C PRO A 2 27.31 48.32 -12.30
N ALA A 3 27.65 48.26 -13.60
CA ALA A 3 26.89 47.49 -14.60
C ALA A 3 26.94 45.96 -14.38
N PHE A 4 28.04 45.44 -13.82
CA PHE A 4 28.16 44.00 -13.52
C PHE A 4 27.30 43.59 -12.31
N PHE A 5 27.16 44.47 -11.31
CA PHE A 5 26.29 44.22 -10.15
C PHE A 5 24.81 44.23 -10.54
N ILE A 6 24.40 45.13 -11.43
CA ILE A 6 23.02 45.18 -11.94
C ILE A 6 22.71 43.90 -12.73
N GLY A 7 23.64 43.44 -13.58
CA GLY A 7 23.49 42.17 -14.31
C GLY A 7 23.36 40.95 -13.39
N ALA A 8 24.16 40.86 -12.33
CA ALA A 8 24.10 39.76 -11.37
C ALA A 8 22.80 39.74 -10.57
N ILE A 9 22.27 40.92 -10.17
CA ILE A 9 21.01 41.02 -9.43
C ILE A 9 19.83 40.58 -10.31
N VAL A 10 19.77 41.03 -11.56
CA VAL A 10 18.71 40.62 -12.50
C VAL A 10 18.75 39.11 -12.76
N PHE A 11 19.94 38.54 -12.91
CA PHE A 11 20.11 37.10 -13.12
C PHE A 11 19.62 36.27 -11.92
N ILE A 12 19.92 36.69 -10.69
CA ILE A 12 19.44 36.03 -9.47
C ILE A 12 17.91 36.11 -9.36
N ILE A 13 17.33 37.28 -9.67
CA ILE A 13 15.86 37.48 -9.66
C ILE A 13 15.19 36.57 -10.69
N VAL A 14 15.74 36.46 -11.90
CA VAL A 14 15.21 35.56 -12.94
C VAL A 14 15.31 34.10 -12.51
N ILE A 15 16.43 33.65 -11.95
CA ILE A 15 16.57 32.29 -11.41
C ILE A 15 15.56 32.03 -10.29
N PHE A 16 15.38 32.97 -9.37
CA PHE A 16 14.40 32.85 -8.30
C PHE A 16 12.98 32.81 -8.83
N PHE A 17 12.65 33.64 -9.83
CA PHE A 17 11.32 33.70 -10.44
C PHE A 17 11.01 32.46 -11.27
N VAL A 18 11.99 31.92 -12.01
CA VAL A 18 11.87 30.64 -12.72
C VAL A 18 11.74 29.47 -11.74
N SER A 19 12.50 29.47 -10.65
CA SER A 19 12.41 28.44 -9.60
C SER A 19 11.10 28.52 -8.80
N TYR A 20 10.57 29.73 -8.59
CA TYR A 20 9.30 29.96 -7.92
C TYR A 20 8.11 29.60 -8.81
N SER A 21 8.15 29.96 -10.10
CA SER A 21 7.10 29.63 -11.07
C SER A 21 7.09 28.16 -11.50
N SER A 22 8.23 27.46 -11.41
CA SER A 22 8.32 26.02 -11.65
C SER A 22 7.69 25.17 -10.53
N ARG A 23 7.33 25.78 -9.39
CA ARG A 23 6.74 25.08 -8.24
C ARG A 23 5.22 24.91 -8.25
N SER A 24 4.51 25.34 -9.29
CA SER A 24 3.03 25.28 -9.32
C SER A 24 2.42 24.40 -10.41
N ASN A 25 3.16 23.42 -10.93
CA ASN A 25 2.57 22.37 -11.77
C ASN A 25 2.20 21.11 -10.95
N GLN A 26 1.56 21.31 -9.80
CA GLN A 26 0.74 20.26 -9.19
C GLN A 26 -0.54 20.20 -10.03
N GLY A 27 -0.51 19.36 -11.07
CA GLY A 27 -1.71 18.97 -11.80
C GLY A 27 -2.78 18.59 -10.79
N THR A 28 -3.96 19.20 -10.92
CA THR A 28 -5.13 18.93 -10.10
C THR A 28 -5.54 17.47 -10.28
N THR A 29 -4.93 16.57 -9.52
CA THR A 29 -5.40 15.21 -9.35
C THR A 29 -6.77 15.32 -8.67
N LYS A 30 -7.83 14.86 -9.34
CA LYS A 30 -9.13 14.69 -8.68
C LYS A 30 -8.87 13.85 -7.43
N ARG A 31 -9.11 14.42 -6.25
CA ARG A 31 -9.01 13.68 -4.98
C ARG A 31 -9.93 12.47 -5.08
N VAL A 32 -9.35 11.27 -4.99
CA VAL A 32 -10.12 10.03 -4.90
C VAL A 32 -10.94 10.06 -3.62
N ARG A 33 -12.21 9.68 -3.71
CA ARG A 33 -13.10 9.57 -2.56
C ARG A 33 -13.07 8.13 -2.07
N TYR A 34 -12.54 7.93 -0.87
CA TYR A 34 -12.60 6.66 -0.16
C TYR A 34 -13.96 6.52 0.54
N ASP A 35 -14.45 5.28 0.66
CA ASP A 35 -15.70 4.93 1.32
C ASP A 35 -15.56 3.52 1.90
N ALA A 36 -15.20 3.43 3.19
CA ALA A 36 -14.96 2.14 3.83
C ALA A 36 -16.25 1.33 4.02
N SER A 37 -17.42 1.99 3.97
CA SER A 37 -18.73 1.30 4.08
C SER A 37 -19.02 0.38 2.91
N GLN A 38 -18.31 0.55 1.78
CA GLN A 38 -18.46 -0.26 0.57
C GLN A 38 -17.45 -1.41 0.49
N LEU A 39 -16.61 -1.61 1.50
CA LEU A 39 -15.63 -2.70 1.48
C LEU A 39 -16.34 -4.06 1.47
N PRO A 40 -15.95 -4.97 0.55
CA PRO A 40 -16.58 -6.26 0.46
C PRO A 40 -16.17 -7.14 1.64
N GLN A 41 -17.09 -7.98 2.09
CA GLN A 41 -16.82 -8.96 3.14
C GLN A 41 -15.80 -10.01 2.68
N GLY A 42 -15.15 -10.68 3.64
CA GLY A 42 -14.24 -11.79 3.37
C GLY A 42 -13.06 -11.43 2.46
N LEU A 43 -12.58 -10.19 2.55
CA LEU A 43 -11.56 -9.62 1.67
C LEU A 43 -11.93 -9.69 0.17
N GLY A 44 -13.23 -9.72 -0.14
CA GLY A 44 -13.73 -9.85 -1.51
C GLY A 44 -13.22 -11.10 -2.21
N LEU A 45 -13.14 -12.23 -1.51
CA LEU A 45 -12.90 -13.53 -2.13
C LEU A 45 -14.17 -14.04 -2.81
N LEU A 46 -14.01 -14.84 -3.87
CA LEU A 46 -15.12 -15.60 -4.43
C LEU A 46 -15.43 -16.80 -3.52
N ASP A 47 -16.72 -17.11 -3.33
CA ASP A 47 -17.17 -18.22 -2.47
C ASP A 47 -16.57 -19.58 -2.84
N SER A 48 -16.16 -19.74 -4.10
CA SER A 48 -15.53 -20.97 -4.60
C SER A 48 -14.07 -21.15 -4.17
N ILE A 49 -13.43 -20.13 -3.61
CA ILE A 49 -12.00 -20.16 -3.27
C ILE A 49 -11.83 -20.67 -1.83
N PRO A 50 -11.07 -21.77 -1.60
CA PRO A 50 -10.94 -22.40 -0.29
C PRO A 50 -9.90 -21.68 0.62
N LEU A 51 -10.05 -20.37 0.81
CA LEU A 51 -9.15 -19.54 1.62
C LEU A 51 -9.79 -18.96 2.88
N THR A 52 -11.03 -19.33 3.19
CA THR A 52 -11.78 -18.79 4.34
C THR A 52 -11.04 -18.92 5.66
N GLU A 53 -10.37 -20.04 5.92
CA GLU A 53 -9.59 -20.23 7.15
C GLU A 53 -8.33 -19.35 7.18
N ALA A 54 -7.69 -19.13 6.02
CA ALA A 54 -6.56 -18.21 5.93
C ALA A 54 -7.01 -16.76 6.20
N VAL A 55 -8.19 -16.36 5.71
CA VAL A 55 -8.79 -15.05 6.00
C VAL A 55 -9.13 -14.92 7.48
N LYS A 56 -9.77 -15.92 8.10
CA LYS A 56 -10.05 -15.90 9.54
C LYS A 56 -8.79 -15.72 10.37
N ARG A 57 -7.72 -16.46 10.03
CA ARG A 57 -6.41 -16.33 10.70
C ARG A 57 -5.80 -14.94 10.51
N LEU A 58 -5.90 -14.38 9.30
CA LEU A 58 -5.43 -13.03 9.00
C LEU A 58 -6.17 -11.98 9.83
N GLU A 59 -7.50 -12.04 9.86
CA GLU A 59 -8.32 -11.12 10.64
C GLU A 59 -8.04 -11.25 12.14
N ALA A 60 -7.87 -12.48 12.64
CA ALA A 60 -7.52 -12.72 14.05
C ALA A 60 -6.11 -12.20 14.42
N ALA A 61 -5.17 -12.20 13.47
CA ALA A 61 -3.83 -11.67 13.69
C ALA A 61 -3.81 -10.12 13.76
N PHE A 62 -4.79 -9.45 13.15
CA PHE A 62 -5.03 -8.02 13.31
C PHE A 62 -5.92 -7.74 14.52
N THR A 63 -5.34 -7.74 15.72
CA THR A 63 -6.09 -7.42 16.94
C THR A 63 -6.64 -5.99 16.90
N ALA A 64 -7.81 -5.77 17.52
CA ALA A 64 -8.46 -4.46 17.53
C ALA A 64 -7.56 -3.35 18.10
N ASP A 65 -6.89 -3.62 19.23
CA ASP A 65 -5.93 -2.69 19.84
C ASP A 65 -4.75 -2.35 18.91
N PHE A 66 -4.24 -3.33 18.17
CA PHE A 66 -3.15 -3.08 17.22
C PHE A 66 -3.62 -2.20 16.07
N VAL A 67 -4.81 -2.47 15.51
CA VAL A 67 -5.39 -1.67 14.43
C VAL A 67 -5.68 -0.25 14.87
N GLU A 68 -6.28 -0.04 16.06
CA GLU A 68 -6.58 1.29 16.60
C GLU A 68 -5.31 2.13 16.81
N ARG A 69 -4.26 1.54 17.40
CA ARG A 69 -2.98 2.22 17.59
C ARG A 69 -2.28 2.51 16.26
N LEU A 70 -2.36 1.59 15.30
CA LEU A 70 -1.83 1.80 13.96
C LEU A 70 -2.55 2.96 13.27
N GLU A 71 -3.88 2.98 13.31
CA GLU A 71 -4.72 4.03 12.74
C GLU A 71 -4.35 5.40 13.31
N TYR A 72 -4.36 5.54 14.64
CA TYR A 72 -3.97 6.77 15.33
C TYR A 72 -2.59 7.25 14.87
N ARG A 73 -1.63 6.32 14.79
CA ARG A 73 -0.26 6.63 14.37
C ARG A 73 -0.21 7.07 12.91
N VAL A 74 -0.92 6.39 12.01
CA VAL A 74 -0.99 6.74 10.58
C VAL A 74 -1.59 8.12 10.43
N MET A 75 -2.75 8.39 11.03
CA MET A 75 -3.42 9.69 10.96
C MET A 75 -2.55 10.83 11.52
N THR A 76 -1.78 10.57 12.58
CA THR A 76 -0.88 11.57 13.17
C THR A 76 0.32 11.87 12.28
N LYS A 77 0.92 10.84 11.66
CA LYS A 77 2.13 10.99 10.83
C LYS A 77 1.81 11.44 9.40
N HIS A 78 0.71 10.92 8.85
CA HIS A 78 0.19 11.19 7.52
C HIS A 78 -1.04 12.09 7.64
N GLY A 79 -0.83 13.33 8.11
CA GLY A 79 -1.88 14.28 8.52
C GLY A 79 -2.92 14.70 7.46
N ASN A 80 -2.96 14.04 6.30
CA ASN A 80 -3.94 14.23 5.23
C ASN A 80 -4.79 12.98 4.93
N MET A 81 -4.58 11.85 5.64
CA MET A 81 -5.34 10.61 5.42
C MET A 81 -6.66 10.64 6.20
N SER A 82 -7.78 10.35 5.55
CA SER A 82 -9.06 10.15 6.24
C SER A 82 -9.18 8.75 6.85
N GLU A 83 -10.09 8.58 7.81
CA GLU A 83 -10.44 7.27 8.39
C GLU A 83 -10.86 6.26 7.30
N ASP A 84 -11.76 6.67 6.40
CA ASP A 84 -12.16 5.84 5.25
C ASP A 84 -10.97 5.41 4.38
N GLU A 85 -10.03 6.33 4.14
CA GLU A 85 -8.84 6.05 3.34
C GLU A 85 -7.92 5.04 4.05
N PHE A 86 -7.71 5.21 5.35
CA PHE A 86 -6.95 4.27 6.17
C PHE A 86 -7.56 2.88 6.10
N HIS A 87 -8.87 2.74 6.33
CA HIS A 87 -9.53 1.43 6.30
C HIS A 87 -9.50 0.79 4.91
N CYS A 88 -9.69 1.56 3.84
CA CYS A 88 -9.53 1.04 2.47
C CYS A 88 -8.09 0.57 2.20
N LYS A 89 -7.07 1.31 2.63
CA LYS A 89 -5.66 0.93 2.44
C LYS A 89 -5.27 -0.27 3.28
N LEU A 90 -5.73 -0.33 4.54
CA LEU A 90 -5.53 -1.48 5.42
C LEU A 90 -6.20 -2.75 4.85
N PHE A 91 -7.39 -2.61 4.27
CA PHE A 91 -8.07 -3.70 3.58
C PHE A 91 -7.22 -4.29 2.44
N GLU A 92 -6.61 -3.44 1.63
CA GLU A 92 -5.76 -3.88 0.51
C GLU A 92 -4.41 -4.43 1.00
N LEU A 93 -3.87 -3.91 2.10
CA LEU A 93 -2.71 -4.50 2.77
C LEU A 93 -3.01 -5.93 3.26
N LYS A 94 -4.19 -6.17 3.83
CA LYS A 94 -4.64 -7.53 4.20
C LYS A 94 -4.69 -8.45 2.97
N ARG A 95 -5.22 -7.98 1.84
CA ARG A 95 -5.22 -8.75 0.58
C ARG A 95 -3.81 -9.08 0.11
N TYR A 96 -2.90 -8.12 0.21
CA TYR A 96 -1.49 -8.33 -0.11
C TYR A 96 -0.85 -9.41 0.78
N PHE A 97 -1.09 -9.39 2.09
CA PHE A 97 -0.60 -10.45 2.98
C PHE A 97 -1.21 -11.83 2.66
N LEU A 98 -2.50 -11.88 2.32
CA LEU A 98 -3.13 -13.11 1.85
C LEU A 98 -2.49 -13.63 0.55
N MET A 99 -2.16 -12.74 -0.39
CA MET A 99 -1.44 -13.10 -1.61
C MET A 99 -0.05 -13.66 -1.31
N ASN A 100 0.70 -13.06 -0.39
CA ASN A 100 2.02 -13.55 0.05
C ASN A 100 1.97 -14.91 0.75
N LEU A 101 0.83 -15.30 1.31
CA LEU A 101 0.66 -16.65 1.84
C LEU A 101 0.59 -17.70 0.73
N ILE A 102 0.09 -17.33 -0.46
CA ILE A 102 -0.23 -18.25 -1.56
C ILE A 102 0.89 -18.26 -2.62
N LEU A 103 1.44 -17.09 -2.92
CA LEU A 103 2.44 -16.88 -3.96
C LEU A 103 3.85 -16.94 -3.37
N LYS A 104 4.81 -17.42 -4.15
CA LYS A 104 6.22 -17.49 -3.72
C LYS A 104 6.85 -16.11 -3.51
N SER A 105 6.38 -15.11 -4.24
CA SER A 105 6.83 -13.72 -4.17
C SER A 105 5.74 -12.83 -4.76
N THR A 106 5.40 -11.76 -4.06
CA THR A 106 4.49 -10.71 -4.54
C THR A 106 5.24 -9.38 -4.42
N PRO A 107 5.47 -8.64 -5.52
CA PRO A 107 6.03 -7.30 -5.41
C PRO A 107 4.99 -6.38 -4.76
N MET A 108 5.45 -5.39 -3.99
CA MET A 108 4.57 -4.34 -3.50
C MET A 108 4.02 -3.55 -4.69
N PHE A 109 2.71 -3.35 -4.73
CA PHE A 109 2.00 -2.80 -5.88
C PHE A 109 1.46 -1.38 -5.68
N SER A 110 1.55 -0.86 -4.47
CA SER A 110 1.06 0.48 -4.12
C SER A 110 1.92 1.06 -3.02
N GLU A 111 2.60 2.18 -3.32
CA GLU A 111 3.36 2.95 -2.33
C GLU A 111 2.45 3.39 -1.17
N GLU A 112 1.21 3.76 -1.46
CA GLU A 112 0.25 4.20 -0.44
C GLU A 112 -0.19 3.08 0.52
N VAL A 113 -0.21 1.82 0.05
CA VAL A 113 -0.46 0.64 0.90
C VAL A 113 0.79 0.28 1.68
N ASP A 114 1.97 0.43 1.05
CA ASP A 114 3.26 0.21 1.68
C ASP A 114 3.52 1.18 2.84
N ASP A 115 3.05 2.43 2.74
CA ASP A 115 3.11 3.40 3.84
C ASP A 115 2.43 2.87 5.11
N ILE A 116 1.27 2.22 4.99
CA ILE A 116 0.60 1.60 6.13
C ILE A 116 1.44 0.45 6.68
N TRP A 117 2.01 -0.38 5.81
CA TRP A 117 2.87 -1.48 6.24
C TRP A 117 4.13 -0.96 6.94
N HIS A 118 4.76 0.10 6.45
CA HIS A 118 5.88 0.76 7.11
C HIS A 118 5.51 1.26 8.51
N GLU A 119 4.33 1.82 8.70
CA GLU A 119 3.89 2.21 10.05
C GLU A 119 3.63 1.00 10.95
N MET A 120 3.16 -0.13 10.41
CA MET A 120 3.05 -1.39 11.17
C MET A 120 4.40 -1.86 11.71
N LEU A 121 5.50 -1.68 10.97
CA LEU A 121 6.84 -2.10 11.40
C LEU A 121 7.32 -1.41 12.68
N MET A 122 6.73 -0.27 13.02
CA MET A 122 7.08 0.52 14.20
C MET A 122 6.52 -0.09 15.49
N PHE A 123 5.55 -1.00 15.37
CA PHE A 123 5.00 -1.80 16.45
C PHE A 123 5.69 -3.17 16.46
N THR A 124 6.98 -3.21 16.78
CA THR A 124 7.83 -4.38 16.55
C THR A 124 7.30 -5.67 17.17
N ARG A 125 6.77 -5.61 18.40
CA ARG A 125 6.18 -6.76 19.10
C ARG A 125 4.88 -7.22 18.45
N GLU A 126 3.97 -6.30 18.18
CA GLU A 126 2.68 -6.57 17.56
C GLU A 126 2.85 -7.09 16.15
N TYR A 127 3.80 -6.53 15.40
CA TYR A 127 4.14 -6.95 14.06
C TYR A 127 4.77 -8.35 14.02
N GLN A 128 5.65 -8.66 14.98
CA GLN A 128 6.16 -10.02 15.15
C GLN A 128 5.03 -11.00 15.47
N ASN A 129 4.18 -10.68 16.44
CA ASN A 129 3.02 -11.51 16.81
C ASN A 129 2.06 -11.71 15.63
N PHE A 130 1.82 -10.64 14.85
CA PHE A 130 1.03 -10.70 13.63
C PHE A 130 1.62 -11.69 12.63
N GLY A 131 2.92 -11.60 12.34
CA GLY A 131 3.62 -12.52 11.45
C GLY A 131 3.58 -13.97 11.95
N GLU A 132 3.84 -14.20 13.22
CA GLU A 132 3.77 -15.54 13.84
C GLU A 132 2.35 -16.12 13.75
N ALA A 133 1.33 -15.34 14.12
CA ALA A 133 -0.06 -15.78 14.08
C ALA A 133 -0.57 -16.03 12.64
N PHE A 134 -0.20 -15.18 11.68
CA PHE A 134 -0.72 -15.27 10.31
C PHE A 134 0.15 -16.10 9.36
N MET A 135 1.47 -16.04 9.45
CA MET A 135 2.39 -16.71 8.51
C MET A 135 3.20 -17.83 9.17
N GLY A 136 3.14 -17.98 10.49
CA GLY A 136 3.99 -18.89 11.26
C GLY A 136 5.41 -18.36 11.48
N SER A 137 5.70 -17.15 11.02
CA SER A 137 7.02 -16.51 11.11
C SER A 137 6.88 -15.01 10.88
N GLN A 138 7.86 -14.23 11.32
CA GLN A 138 7.91 -12.81 10.99
C GLN A 138 7.87 -12.60 9.47
N ILE A 139 7.06 -11.65 9.01
CA ILE A 139 7.04 -11.24 7.60
C ILE A 139 8.14 -10.20 7.40
N HIS A 140 9.16 -10.52 6.61
CA HIS A 140 10.23 -9.57 6.33
C HIS A 140 9.77 -8.57 5.28
N HIS A 141 9.71 -7.29 5.67
CA HIS A 141 9.61 -6.19 4.71
C HIS A 141 11.00 -5.94 4.12
N ALA A 142 11.11 -5.93 2.80
CA ALA A 142 12.32 -5.57 2.09
C ALA A 142 11.96 -4.43 1.13
N PRO A 143 12.49 -3.20 1.33
CA PRO A 143 12.22 -2.10 0.42
C PRO A 143 12.72 -2.48 -0.97
N GLU A 144 11.79 -2.56 -1.92
CA GLU A 144 12.13 -2.87 -3.30
C GLU A 144 12.83 -1.64 -3.88
N ARG A 145 14.12 -1.78 -4.25
CA ARG A 145 14.96 -0.63 -4.65
C ARG A 145 14.49 0.08 -5.93
N ASP A 146 13.61 -0.57 -6.70
CA ASP A 146 12.97 -0.01 -7.88
C ASP A 146 11.47 -0.36 -7.86
N PRO A 147 10.56 0.62 -8.01
CA PRO A 147 9.14 0.33 -8.14
C PRO A 147 8.91 -0.49 -9.40
N LYS A 148 8.58 -1.78 -9.22
CA LYS A 148 8.21 -2.65 -10.34
C LYS A 148 6.82 -2.25 -10.81
N GLN A 149 6.76 -1.54 -11.92
CA GLN A 149 5.50 -1.26 -12.61
C GLN A 149 4.81 -2.59 -12.93
N MET A 150 3.55 -2.72 -12.51
CA MET A 150 2.74 -3.83 -12.93
C MET A 150 2.57 -3.80 -14.47
N PRO A 151 2.64 -4.96 -15.16
CA PRO A 151 2.35 -5.01 -16.59
C PRO A 151 0.93 -4.48 -16.86
N GLY A 152 0.83 -3.32 -17.51
CA GLY A 152 -0.44 -2.61 -17.77
C GLY A 152 -0.63 -1.29 -17.01
N ASP A 153 0.36 -0.87 -16.22
CA ASP A 153 0.42 0.47 -15.65
C ASP A 153 0.99 1.47 -16.67
N VAL A 154 0.25 2.54 -16.97
CA VAL A 154 0.67 3.58 -17.93
C VAL A 154 1.26 4.72 -17.11
N ARG A 155 2.55 5.03 -17.33
CA ARG A 155 3.28 6.11 -16.67
C ARG A 155 2.43 7.39 -16.59
N GLY A 156 2.04 7.81 -15.38
CA GLY A 156 1.23 9.01 -15.14
C GLY A 156 -0.24 8.76 -14.78
N SER A 157 -0.69 7.50 -14.75
CA SER A 157 -1.87 7.11 -13.99
C SER A 157 -1.46 7.00 -12.53
N THR A 158 -1.76 8.01 -11.71
CA THR A 158 -1.76 7.82 -10.25
C THR A 158 -2.60 6.58 -9.95
N GLY A 159 -1.97 5.54 -9.39
CA GLY A 159 -2.57 4.24 -9.06
C GLY A 159 -3.74 4.30 -8.05
N SER A 160 -4.29 5.49 -7.80
CA SER A 160 -5.32 5.80 -6.83
C SER A 160 -6.72 5.31 -7.26
N MET A 161 -6.94 4.92 -8.52
CA MET A 161 -8.28 4.54 -9.02
C MET A 161 -8.50 3.04 -9.27
N ARG A 162 -7.48 2.19 -9.08
CA ARG A 162 -7.56 0.74 -9.38
C ARG A 162 -7.41 -0.17 -8.16
N ILE A 163 -7.08 0.38 -6.99
CA ILE A 163 -6.76 -0.42 -5.81
C ILE A 163 -8.02 -1.12 -5.24
N CYS A 164 -9.20 -0.49 -5.28
CA CYS A 164 -10.44 -1.13 -4.78
C CYS A 164 -11.14 -2.08 -5.80
N LEU A 165 -10.74 -2.08 -7.08
CA LEU A 165 -11.50 -2.74 -8.16
C LEU A 165 -10.79 -3.94 -8.80
N TYR A 166 -9.47 -4.11 -8.63
CA TYR A 166 -8.71 -5.06 -9.45
C TYR A 166 -8.33 -6.39 -8.78
N SER A 167 -8.62 -6.57 -7.50
CA SER A 167 -8.10 -7.72 -6.77
C SER A 167 -8.92 -9.03 -6.94
N LEU A 168 -10.03 -9.00 -7.70
CA LEU A 168 -10.85 -10.20 -8.00
C LEU A 168 -10.61 -10.83 -9.39
N LEU A 169 -9.91 -10.15 -10.32
CA LEU A 169 -9.72 -10.66 -11.68
C LEU A 169 -8.40 -11.41 -11.92
N THR A 170 -7.43 -11.33 -11.00
CA THR A 170 -6.07 -11.84 -11.25
C THR A 170 -5.92 -13.34 -11.00
N VAL A 171 -6.81 -13.98 -10.23
CA VAL A 171 -6.78 -15.45 -10.03
C VAL A 171 -7.06 -16.21 -11.34
N ARG A 172 -7.78 -15.61 -12.29
CA ARG A 172 -8.02 -16.26 -13.60
C ARG A 172 -6.82 -16.22 -14.55
N ARG A 173 -5.83 -15.35 -14.30
CA ARG A 173 -4.67 -15.15 -15.20
C ARG A 173 -3.43 -15.94 -14.79
N PHE A 174 -3.33 -16.33 -13.52
CA PHE A 174 -2.30 -17.25 -13.04
C PHE A 174 -2.94 -18.60 -12.76
N GLY A 175 -2.94 -19.50 -13.75
CA GLY A 175 -3.46 -20.85 -13.62
C GLY A 175 -2.78 -21.61 -12.48
N MET A 176 -3.38 -21.58 -11.30
CA MET A 176 -2.91 -22.33 -10.13
C MET A 176 -3.67 -23.65 -10.00
N ASP A 177 -2.91 -24.73 -10.16
CA ASP A 177 -3.27 -26.07 -9.74
C ASP A 177 -3.40 -26.14 -8.21
N SER A 178 -4.38 -26.91 -7.73
CA SER A 178 -4.79 -27.06 -6.32
C SER A 178 -3.73 -27.74 -5.44
N SER A 179 -2.59 -28.12 -6.02
CA SER A 179 -1.46 -28.78 -5.36
C SER A 179 -0.55 -27.83 -4.57
N ALA A 180 -0.62 -26.52 -4.80
CA ALA A 180 0.28 -25.52 -4.16
C ALA A 180 -0.01 -25.26 -2.67
N ILE A 181 -1.22 -25.53 -2.18
CA ILE A 181 -1.64 -25.23 -0.80
C ILE A 181 -1.12 -26.27 0.22
N ARG A 182 -0.58 -27.40 -0.24
CA ARG A 182 -0.25 -28.57 0.61
C ARG A 182 1.09 -28.48 1.35
N TRP A 183 1.93 -27.49 1.09
CA TRP A 183 3.36 -27.53 1.50
C TRP A 183 3.69 -26.90 2.86
N LYS A 184 2.75 -26.24 3.54
CA LYS A 184 3.04 -25.51 4.80
C LYS A 184 2.43 -26.14 6.07
N GLN A 185 2.27 -27.48 6.08
CA GLN A 185 1.83 -28.26 7.25
C GLN A 185 2.82 -29.36 7.68
N ARG A 186 4.09 -29.23 7.32
CA ARG A 186 5.17 -30.01 7.94
C ARG A 186 6.26 -29.03 8.36
N ASP A 187 6.25 -28.69 9.66
CA ASP A 187 7.28 -29.10 10.63
C ASP A 187 6.86 -28.62 12.03
#